data_AF-A0A1B7LUK6-F1
#
_entry.id   AF-A0A1B7LUK6-F1
#
_cell.length_a   1.000
_cell.length_b   1.000
_cell.length_c   1.000
_cell.angle_alpha   90.00
_cell.angle_beta   90.00
_cell.angle_gamma   90.00
#
_symmetry.space_group_name_H-M   'P 1'
#
loop_
_entity.id
_entity.type
_entity.pdbx_description
1 polymer ?
#
loop_
_entity_poly.entity_id
_entity_poly.type
_entity_poly.pdbx_seq_one_letter_code
_entity_poly.pdbx_strand_id
1 'polypeptide(L)'
;MKGNVLNLLWGIKRSFLGYLERLPDCMIATNEGVRRDSETGDFIFPLEERQELASGGYRWKFGGDLRIQAHGGMLLVIFMNPWLTVTDTGTELCVIDPMHWPDTSQREVLGVSQETSGSEFPLVLAEEALETFNNVYPAGESLAPVRLA
;
A
#
# COMPACT_ATOMS: atom_id res chain seq x y z
N MET A 1 4.30 -23.98 -17.47
CA MET A 1 4.98 -22.67 -17.41
C MET A 1 4.52 -22.01 -16.13
N LYS A 2 5.41 -21.81 -15.14
CA LYS A 2 5.07 -21.02 -13.95
C LYS A 2 4.95 -19.58 -14.45
N GLY A 3 3.74 -19.01 -14.43
CA GLY A 3 3.58 -17.59 -14.74
C GLY A 3 4.45 -16.78 -13.79
N ASN A 4 5.13 -15.75 -14.29
CA ASN A 4 5.82 -14.80 -13.41
C ASN A 4 4.81 -14.30 -12.38
N VAL A 5 5.09 -14.55 -11.09
CA VAL A 5 4.28 -14.02 -9.99
C VAL A 5 4.66 -12.56 -9.85
N LEU A 6 3.76 -11.64 -10.21
CA LEU A 6 3.96 -10.20 -10.11
C LEU A 6 3.53 -9.73 -8.71
N ASN A 7 4.46 -9.48 -7.79
CA ASN A 7 4.17 -8.96 -6.46
C ASN A 7 4.07 -7.43 -6.48
N LEU A 8 3.48 -6.84 -5.44
CA LEU A 8 3.47 -5.40 -5.23
C LEU A 8 4.68 -5.00 -4.38
N LEU A 9 5.52 -4.11 -4.90
CA LEU A 9 6.64 -3.51 -4.21
C LEU A 9 6.30 -2.05 -3.89
N TRP A 10 6.42 -1.65 -2.63
CA TRP A 10 6.06 -0.30 -2.22
C TRP A 10 6.89 0.21 -1.05
N GLY A 11 7.53 1.36 -1.26
CA GLY A 11 8.33 2.06 -0.24
C GLY A 11 7.53 2.99 0.68
N ILE A 12 6.20 2.95 0.63
CA ILE A 12 5.24 3.81 1.38
C ILE A 12 5.50 5.30 1.13
N LYS A 13 6.45 5.89 1.86
CA LYS A 13 6.93 7.27 1.72
C LYS A 13 8.30 7.40 2.37
N ARG A 14 9.30 7.83 1.62
CA ARG A 14 10.70 7.90 2.08
C ARG A 14 10.87 8.75 3.35
N SER A 15 10.23 9.91 3.44
CA SER A 15 10.33 10.78 4.61
C SER A 15 9.71 10.17 5.87
N PHE A 16 8.60 9.43 5.70
CA PHE A 16 7.94 8.71 6.79
C PHE A 16 8.82 7.56 7.30
N LEU A 17 9.34 6.72 6.39
CA LEU A 17 10.26 5.63 6.77
C LEU A 17 11.53 6.16 7.44
N GLY A 18 12.14 7.22 6.88
CA GLY A 18 13.32 7.84 7.49
C GLY A 18 13.03 8.47 8.86
N TYR A 19 11.81 8.95 9.10
CA TYR A 19 11.38 9.39 10.44
C TYR A 19 11.29 8.22 11.42
N LEU A 20 10.65 7.13 11.03
CA LEU A 20 10.52 5.92 11.85
C LEU A 20 11.87 5.31 12.23
N GLU A 21 12.83 5.30 11.32
CA GLU A 21 14.19 4.78 11.56
C GLU A 21 14.95 5.53 12.68
N ARG A 22 14.52 6.76 13.02
CA ARG A 22 15.11 7.55 14.11
C ARG A 22 14.41 7.34 15.45
N LEU A 23 13.29 6.62 15.47
CA LEU A 23 12.54 6.36 16.70
C LEU A 23 13.04 5.06 17.35
N PRO A 24 13.54 5.12 18.59
CA PRO A 24 14.11 3.95 19.26
C PRO A 24 13.06 2.87 19.60
N ASP A 25 11.78 3.25 19.63
CA ASP A 25 10.65 2.36 19.94
C ASP A 25 9.82 1.98 18.70
N CYS A 26 10.30 2.31 17.49
CA CYS A 26 9.62 1.91 16.27
C CYS A 26 9.70 0.39 16.08
N MET A 27 8.55 -0.23 15.85
CA MET A 27 8.40 -1.64 15.50
C MET A 27 7.69 -1.75 14.15
N ILE A 28 8.23 -2.61 13.28
CA ILE A 28 7.63 -2.96 12.00
C ILE A 28 7.39 -4.46 12.01
N ALA A 29 6.12 -4.86 11.92
CA ALA A 29 5.71 -6.26 11.85
C ALA A 29 5.21 -6.58 10.44
N THR A 30 5.80 -7.58 9.81
CA THR A 30 5.40 -8.11 8.50
C THR A 30 4.84 -9.51 8.70
N ASN A 31 3.57 -9.71 8.36
CA ASN A 31 2.86 -10.97 8.50
C ASN A 31 2.24 -11.40 7.16
N GLU A 32 1.73 -12.63 7.11
CA GLU A 32 0.97 -13.14 5.95
C GLU A 32 1.71 -13.02 4.61
N GLY A 33 3.03 -13.24 4.62
CA GLY A 33 3.87 -13.26 3.42
C GLY A 33 4.47 -11.91 3.01
N VAL A 34 4.16 -10.82 3.73
CA VAL A 34 4.89 -9.55 3.53
C VAL A 34 6.36 -9.76 3.87
N ARG A 35 7.25 -9.26 3.01
CA ARG A 35 8.70 -9.22 3.24
C ARG A 35 9.24 -7.83 2.93
N ARG A 36 10.39 -7.49 3.51
CA ARG A 36 11.12 -6.27 3.17
C ARG A 36 12.27 -6.61 2.24
N ASP A 37 12.39 -5.89 1.15
CA ASP A 37 13.49 -6.02 0.21
C ASP A 37 14.78 -5.49 0.84
N SER A 38 15.84 -6.30 0.84
CA SER A 38 17.10 -5.96 1.50
C SER A 38 17.93 -4.92 0.75
N GLU A 39 17.72 -4.75 -0.56
CA GLU A 39 18.50 -3.84 -1.38
C GLU A 39 17.83 -2.46 -1.47
N THR A 40 16.52 -2.46 -1.69
CA THR A 40 15.73 -1.24 -1.91
C THR A 40 15.04 -0.74 -0.65
N GLY A 41 14.78 -1.63 0.32
CA GLY A 41 14.03 -1.33 1.53
C GLY A 41 12.50 -1.34 1.36
N ASP A 42 12.00 -1.62 0.15
CA ASP A 42 10.57 -1.67 -0.17
C ASP A 42 9.87 -2.84 0.53
N PHE A 43 8.59 -2.67 0.84
CA PHE A 43 7.73 -3.76 1.28
C PHE A 43 7.16 -4.50 0.09
N ILE A 44 7.17 -5.82 0.17
CA ILE A 44 6.73 -6.71 -0.91
C ILE A 44 5.51 -7.48 -0.43
N PHE A 45 4.40 -7.26 -1.11
CA PHE A 45 3.12 -7.89 -0.86
C PHE A 45 2.86 -8.98 -1.92
N PRO A 46 2.60 -10.23 -1.52
CA PRO A 46 2.44 -11.33 -2.45
C PRO A 46 1.15 -11.19 -3.27
N LEU A 47 1.21 -11.49 -4.57
CA LEU A 47 0.01 -11.56 -5.40
C LEU A 47 -0.85 -12.76 -5.03
N GLU A 48 -2.14 -12.53 -4.85
CA GLU A 48 -3.14 -13.57 -4.63
C GLU A 48 -3.98 -13.81 -5.88
N GLU A 49 -4.46 -12.72 -6.49
CA GLU A 49 -5.41 -12.79 -7.60
C GLU A 49 -5.25 -11.61 -8.54
N ARG A 50 -5.44 -11.85 -9.84
CA ARG A 50 -5.73 -10.80 -10.82
C ARG A 50 -7.14 -11.00 -11.35
N GLN A 51 -7.96 -9.96 -11.26
CA GLN A 51 -9.37 -9.98 -11.66
C GLN A 51 -9.61 -8.93 -12.76
N GLU A 52 -10.25 -9.31 -13.86
CA GLU A 52 -10.77 -8.35 -14.86
C GLU A 52 -12.06 -7.71 -14.32
N LEU A 53 -12.22 -6.40 -14.55
CA LEU A 53 -13.40 -5.66 -14.08
C LEU A 53 -14.47 -5.61 -15.16
N ALA A 54 -15.74 -5.74 -14.76
CA ALA A 54 -16.87 -5.67 -15.69
C ALA A 54 -16.99 -4.30 -16.38
N SER A 55 -16.53 -3.23 -15.72
CA SER A 55 -16.46 -1.87 -16.25
C SER A 55 -15.29 -1.63 -17.20
N GLY A 56 -14.43 -2.62 -17.42
CA GLY A 56 -13.13 -2.44 -18.05
C GLY A 56 -12.02 -2.16 -17.03
N GLY A 57 -10.79 -2.53 -17.39
CA GLY A 57 -9.64 -2.51 -16.49
C GLY A 57 -9.49 -3.80 -15.69
N TYR A 58 -8.55 -3.80 -14.74
CA TYR A 58 -8.24 -4.97 -13.92
C TYR A 58 -7.87 -4.55 -12.50
N ARG A 59 -7.96 -5.51 -11.58
CA ARG A 59 -7.55 -5.37 -10.19
C ARG A 59 -6.58 -6.49 -9.84
N TRP A 60 -5.42 -6.13 -9.32
CA TRP A 60 -4.56 -7.07 -8.62
C TRP A 60 -4.84 -7.00 -7.13
N LYS A 61 -5.06 -8.16 -6.53
CA LYS A 61 -5.25 -8.33 -5.10
C LYS A 61 -3.98 -8.95 -4.54
N PHE A 62 -3.37 -8.24 -3.60
CA PHE A 62 -2.21 -8.68 -2.88
C PHE A 62 -2.63 -9.05 -1.46
N GLY A 63 -2.02 -10.10 -0.93
CA GLY A 63 -2.16 -10.48 0.47
C GLY A 63 -1.17 -9.73 1.35
N GLY A 64 -1.27 -9.97 2.65
CA GLY A 64 -0.26 -9.53 3.61
C GLY A 64 -0.77 -8.52 4.63
N ASP A 65 -0.12 -8.50 5.79
CA ASP A 65 -0.39 -7.57 6.89
C ASP A 65 0.93 -6.90 7.33
N LEU A 66 1.04 -5.61 7.04
CA LEU A 66 2.13 -4.75 7.47
C LEU A 66 1.62 -3.81 8.57
N ARG A 67 2.23 -3.88 9.76
CA ARG A 67 1.94 -2.97 10.88
C ARG A 67 3.18 -2.21 11.29
N ILE A 68 3.03 -0.91 11.44
CA ILE A 68 4.08 -0.02 11.91
C ILE A 68 3.57 0.64 13.19
N GLN A 69 4.32 0.50 14.27
CA GLN A 69 3.97 1.06 15.58
C GLN A 69 5.14 1.86 16.14
N ALA A 70 4.87 3.02 16.74
CA ALA A 70 5.86 3.80 17.49
C ALA A 70 5.16 4.69 18.56
N HIS A 71 5.96 5.42 19.34
CA HIS A 71 5.48 6.29 20.43
C HIS A 71 4.56 5.58 21.42
N GLY A 72 4.98 4.40 21.88
CA GLY A 72 4.18 3.57 22.79
C GLY A 72 2.82 3.15 22.23
N GLY A 73 2.64 3.13 20.90
CA GLY A 73 1.40 2.77 20.22
C GLY A 73 0.51 3.92 19.78
N MET A 74 0.88 5.17 20.06
CA MET A 74 0.16 6.33 19.55
C MET A 74 0.30 6.51 18.04
N LEU A 75 1.42 6.06 17.47
CA LEU A 75 1.54 5.87 16.03
C LEU A 75 1.25 4.40 15.74
N LEU A 76 0.18 4.15 15.00
CA LEU A 76 -0.15 2.83 14.46
C LEU A 76 -0.63 2.99 13.03
N VAL A 77 0.10 2.41 12.09
CA VAL A 77 -0.26 2.36 10.67
C VAL A 77 -0.37 0.91 10.26
N ILE A 78 -1.49 0.55 9.62
CA ILE A 78 -1.81 -0.81 9.22
C ILE A 78 -2.10 -0.82 7.73
N PHE A 79 -1.39 -1.67 6.98
CA PHE A 79 -1.64 -1.91 5.57
C PHE A 79 -1.91 -3.41 5.38
N MET A 80 -3.18 -3.73 5.11
CA MET A 80 -3.63 -5.11 4.95
C MET A 80 -4.24 -5.33 3.56
N ASN A 81 -3.84 -6.44 2.96
CA ASN A 81 -4.35 -6.98 1.69
C ASN A 81 -4.51 -5.92 0.58
N PRO A 82 -3.44 -5.24 0.15
CA PRO A 82 -3.54 -4.13 -0.78
C PRO A 82 -4.19 -4.54 -2.10
N TRP A 83 -5.05 -3.68 -2.66
CA TRP A 83 -5.61 -3.84 -3.99
C TRP A 83 -5.11 -2.71 -4.88
N LEU A 84 -4.52 -3.08 -6.02
CA LEU A 84 -4.18 -2.13 -7.08
C LEU A 84 -5.21 -2.25 -8.20
N THR A 85 -6.07 -1.25 -8.32
CA THR A 85 -7.10 -1.18 -9.34
C THR A 85 -6.65 -0.25 -10.45
N VAL A 86 -6.64 -0.73 -11.69
CA VAL A 86 -6.28 0.08 -12.86
C VAL A 86 -7.46 0.11 -13.82
N THR A 87 -7.87 1.32 -14.19
CA THR A 87 -8.92 1.60 -15.17
C THR A 87 -8.37 2.50 -16.27
N ASP A 88 -9.21 2.92 -17.20
CA ASP A 88 -8.89 3.94 -18.20
C ASP A 88 -8.77 5.36 -17.62
N THR A 89 -9.29 5.59 -16.41
CA THR A 89 -9.27 6.90 -15.74
C THR A 89 -8.10 7.08 -14.77
N GLY A 90 -7.39 6.01 -14.43
CA GLY A 90 -6.28 6.05 -13.48
C GLY A 90 -6.10 4.74 -12.73
N THR A 91 -5.23 4.81 -11.73
CA THR A 91 -4.91 3.70 -10.82
C THR A 91 -5.17 4.11 -9.38
N GLU A 92 -5.74 3.20 -8.60
CA GLU A 92 -5.98 3.36 -7.16
C GLU A 92 -5.31 2.23 -6.38
N LEU A 93 -4.60 2.60 -5.32
CA LEU A 93 -4.12 1.68 -4.30
C LEU A 93 -5.04 1.78 -3.08
N CYS A 94 -5.69 0.69 -2.71
CA CYS A 94 -6.53 0.61 -1.51
C CYS A 94 -6.00 -0.46 -0.55
N VAL A 95 -6.30 -0.33 0.73
CA VAL A 95 -6.10 -1.37 1.76
C VAL A 95 -7.41 -1.64 2.49
N ILE A 96 -7.47 -2.70 3.30
CA ILE A 96 -8.58 -2.87 4.24
C ILE A 96 -8.63 -1.66 5.17
N ASP A 97 -9.81 -1.08 5.33
CA ASP A 97 -10.04 -0.03 6.31
C ASP A 97 -10.10 -0.65 7.72
N PRO A 98 -9.11 -0.39 8.59
CA PRO A 98 -9.07 -0.95 9.94
C PRO A 98 -10.20 -0.42 10.84
N MET A 99 -10.81 0.73 10.53
CA MET A 99 -11.92 1.29 11.31
C MET A 99 -13.20 0.47 11.20
N HIS A 100 -13.32 -0.34 10.16
CA HIS A 100 -14.47 -1.22 9.91
C HIS A 100 -14.21 -2.69 10.24
N TRP A 101 -13.07 -3.01 10.86
CA TRP A 101 -12.72 -4.39 11.23
C TRP A 101 -13.80 -5.05 12.12
N PRO A 102 -14.21 -6.32 11.88
CA PRO A 102 -13.60 -7.30 10.97
C PRO A 102 -14.17 -7.33 9.55
N ASP A 103 -14.93 -6.33 9.10
CA ASP A 103 -15.40 -6.26 7.72
C ASP A 103 -14.25 -5.89 6.76
N THR A 104 -13.71 -6.90 6.06
CA THR A 104 -12.60 -6.74 5.11
C THR A 104 -13.05 -6.31 3.70
N SER A 105 -14.36 -6.11 3.51
CA SER A 105 -14.93 -5.55 2.29
C SER A 105 -14.86 -4.04 2.25
N GLN A 106 -14.81 -3.37 3.41
CA GLN A 106 -14.52 -1.94 3.50
C GLN A 106 -13.06 -1.67 3.20
N ARG A 107 -12.81 -0.70 2.33
CA ARG A 107 -11.49 -0.37 1.81
C ARG A 107 -11.26 1.13 1.89
N GLU A 108 -10.08 1.52 2.33
CA GLU A 108 -9.60 2.90 2.32
C GLU A 108 -8.72 3.09 1.08
N VAL A 109 -9.00 4.10 0.26
CA VAL A 109 -8.10 4.48 -0.84
C VAL A 109 -6.90 5.21 -0.25
N LEU A 110 -5.71 4.63 -0.34
CA LEU A 110 -4.48 5.24 0.18
C LEU A 110 -3.87 6.22 -0.82
N GLY A 111 -3.89 5.88 -2.10
CA GLY A 111 -3.25 6.70 -3.10
C GLY A 111 -3.78 6.47 -4.50
N VAL A 112 -3.65 7.52 -5.30
CA VAL A 112 -4.14 7.56 -6.68
C VAL A 112 -3.02 7.90 -7.64
N SER A 113 -3.12 7.40 -8.86
CA SER A 113 -2.23 7.71 -9.99
C SER A 113 -3.06 8.03 -11.23
N GLN A 114 -2.52 8.87 -12.10
CA GLN A 114 -3.02 9.05 -13.46
C GLN A 114 -2.44 8.01 -14.43
N GLU A 115 -1.42 7.25 -14.02
CA GLU A 115 -0.86 6.18 -14.84
C GLU A 115 -1.82 4.99 -14.91
N THR A 116 -2.00 4.43 -16.09
CA THR A 116 -2.94 3.33 -16.37
C THR A 116 -2.26 2.10 -16.97
N SER A 117 -0.93 2.11 -17.09
CA SER A 117 -0.17 1.08 -17.78
C SER A 117 1.24 0.90 -17.24
N GLY A 118 1.91 -0.17 -17.67
CA GLY A 118 3.29 -0.46 -17.26
C GLY A 118 3.37 -1.20 -15.91
N SER A 119 4.52 -1.05 -15.25
CA SER A 119 4.86 -1.78 -14.02
C SER A 119 5.19 -0.86 -12.84
N GLU A 120 5.06 0.46 -13.00
CA GLU A 120 5.33 1.46 -11.97
C GLU A 120 4.23 2.53 -12.00
N PHE A 121 3.64 2.80 -10.85
CA PHE A 121 2.50 3.70 -10.69
C PHE A 121 2.86 4.76 -9.63
N PRO A 122 3.24 5.99 -10.03
CA PRO A 122 3.47 7.08 -9.11
C PRO A 122 2.18 7.42 -8.34
N LEU A 123 2.23 7.45 -7.01
CA LEU A 123 1.06 7.70 -6.18
C LEU A 123 1.12 9.07 -5.52
N VAL A 124 -0.05 9.70 -5.41
CA VAL A 124 -0.30 10.79 -4.47
C VAL A 124 -1.31 10.35 -3.42
N LEU A 125 -1.17 10.85 -2.19
CA LEU A 125 -2.03 10.53 -1.06
C LEU A 125 -3.48 10.95 -1.36
N ALA A 126 -4.41 10.03 -1.18
CA ALA A 126 -5.84 10.30 -1.33
C ALA A 126 -6.38 11.05 -0.10
N GLU A 127 -7.48 11.79 -0.27
CA GLU A 127 -8.14 12.52 0.80
C GLU A 127 -8.73 11.61 1.89
N GLU A 128 -9.09 10.37 1.52
CA GLU A 128 -9.61 9.38 2.46
C GLU A 128 -8.56 8.91 3.48
N ALA A 129 -7.27 8.94 3.11
CA ALA A 129 -6.18 8.37 3.89
C ALA A 129 -5.32 9.39 4.66
N LEU A 130 -5.85 10.60 4.89
CA LEU A 130 -5.11 11.62 5.64
C LEU A 130 -4.91 11.20 7.11
N GLU A 131 -5.92 10.58 7.70
CA GLU A 131 -5.86 10.08 9.08
C GLU A 131 -4.90 8.89 9.24
N THR A 132 -4.69 8.09 8.20
CA THR A 132 -3.69 7.00 8.17
C THR A 132 -2.29 7.50 8.56
N PHE A 133 -1.99 8.77 8.24
CA PHE A 133 -0.74 9.44 8.61
C PHE A 133 -0.95 10.57 9.63
N ASN A 134 -1.98 10.47 10.47
CA ASN A 134 -2.33 11.45 11.53
C ASN A 134 -2.45 12.89 11.02
N ASN A 135 -2.94 13.09 9.79
CA ASN A 135 -3.08 14.40 9.13
C ASN A 135 -1.76 15.17 8.95
N VAL A 136 -0.62 14.48 9.01
CA VAL A 136 0.71 15.10 8.81
C VAL A 136 0.93 15.51 7.36
N TYR A 137 0.32 14.80 6.42
CA TYR A 137 0.44 15.02 5.00
C TYR A 137 -0.89 15.45 4.39
N PRO A 138 -0.92 16.46 3.49
CA PRO A 138 -2.14 16.85 2.80
C PRO A 138 -2.49 15.89 1.66
N ALA A 139 -3.74 15.92 1.20
CA ALA A 139 -4.15 15.24 -0.02
C ALA A 139 -3.31 15.74 -1.22
N GLY A 140 -2.94 14.82 -2.12
CA GLY A 140 -2.03 15.13 -3.22
C GLY A 140 -0.54 15.05 -2.86
N GLU A 141 -0.18 14.86 -1.59
CA GLU A 141 1.21 14.65 -1.18
C GLU A 141 1.81 13.42 -1.88
N SER A 142 3.03 13.53 -2.40
CA SER A 142 3.67 12.39 -3.07
C SER A 142 3.95 11.24 -2.12
N LEU A 143 3.55 10.04 -2.53
CA LEU A 143 3.92 8.75 -1.92
C LEU A 143 5.02 8.09 -2.76
N ALA A 144 5.63 7.03 -2.23
CA ALA A 144 6.47 6.17 -3.05
C ALA A 144 5.60 5.52 -4.15
N PRO A 145 6.13 5.33 -5.38
CA PRO A 145 5.41 4.62 -6.42
C PRO A 145 5.18 3.16 -6.00
N VAL A 146 4.08 2.58 -6.47
CA VAL A 146 3.88 1.13 -6.44
C VAL A 146 4.50 0.52 -7.68
N ARG A 147 5.21 -0.61 -7.51
CA ARG A 147 5.80 -1.38 -8.61
C ARG A 147 5.29 -2.80 -8.63
N LEU A 148 5.19 -3.38 -9.83
CA LEU A 148 4.83 -4.78 -10.05
C LEU A 148 6.07 -5.57 -10.51
N ALA A 149 6.53 -6.54 -9.72
CA ALA A 149 7.70 -7.37 -10.05
C ALA A 149 7.66 -8.80 -9.49
#